data_AF-A0AB37U0Z7-F1
#
_entry.id   AF-A0AB37U0Z7-F1
#
_cell.length_a   1.000
_cell.length_b   1.000
_cell.length_c   1.000
_cell.angle_alpha   90.00
_cell.angle_beta   90.00
_cell.angle_gamma   90.00
#
_symmetry.space_group_name_H-M   'P 1'
#
loop_
_entity.id
_entity.type
_entity.pdbx_description
1 polymer ?
#
loop_
_entity_poly.entity_id
_entity_poly.type
_entity_poly.pdbx_seq_one_letter_code
_entity_poly.pdbx_strand_id
1 'polypeptide(L)'
;MAALLSALALAPQAAAAEPKPGDGGPQPIIGGGYAQNAPWAARLFSNGTQTCSSTIISPTWILTAKHCVSGGGLSFRIGSLDQSSGGTVANGVQTVPHASSDLALVRLDRSVSASYARLGQPGTVRVGQNVQVYGWGATSRCGSEINCQSRYLKVANLTVTRGCYDAYNGQAICARPGDGITAGGDSGGPMMADGVQVGVASTSDRQTTTAYTNVTAYRSWIQSVAGV
;
A
#
# COMPACT_ATOMS: atom_id res chain seq x y z
N MET A 1 -54.21 55.91 -9.58
CA MET A 1 -53.45 55.13 -8.57
C MET A 1 -52.91 53.91 -9.29
N ALA A 2 -51.62 53.89 -9.60
CA ALA A 2 -51.01 52.91 -10.50
C ALA A 2 -50.65 51.62 -9.75
N ALA A 3 -51.08 50.48 -10.28
CA ALA A 3 -50.77 49.15 -9.78
C ALA A 3 -49.36 48.72 -10.24
N LEU A 4 -48.50 48.39 -9.29
CA LEU A 4 -47.15 47.87 -9.55
C LEU A 4 -47.18 46.34 -9.54
N LEU A 5 -46.97 45.74 -10.71
CA LEU A 5 -46.74 44.31 -10.90
C LEU A 5 -45.30 43.98 -10.48
N SER A 6 -45.13 43.26 -9.37
CA SER A 6 -43.83 42.72 -8.95
C SER A 6 -43.58 41.39 -9.67
N ALA A 7 -42.62 41.38 -10.60
CA ALA A 7 -42.10 40.15 -11.18
C ALA A 7 -41.08 39.51 -10.21
N LEU A 8 -41.39 38.33 -9.68
CA LEU A 8 -40.39 37.50 -8.98
C LEU A 8 -39.50 36.81 -10.00
N ALA A 9 -38.23 37.21 -10.06
CA ALA A 9 -37.21 36.49 -10.80
C ALA A 9 -36.76 35.25 -10.01
N LEU A 10 -36.93 34.04 -10.57
CA LEU A 10 -36.29 32.83 -10.06
C LEU A 10 -34.81 32.88 -10.40
N ALA A 11 -33.95 32.90 -9.38
CA ALA A 11 -32.51 32.72 -9.57
C ALA A 11 -32.19 31.24 -9.87
N PRO A 12 -31.25 30.95 -10.80
CA PRO A 12 -30.82 29.59 -11.05
C PRO A 12 -30.05 29.05 -9.84
N GLN A 13 -30.44 27.88 -9.33
CA GLN A 13 -29.65 27.13 -8.36
C GLN A 13 -28.37 26.65 -9.03
N ALA A 14 -27.24 27.20 -8.60
CA ALA A 14 -25.92 26.69 -8.95
C ALA A 14 -25.79 25.27 -8.37
N ALA A 15 -25.68 24.28 -9.24
CA ALA A 15 -25.27 22.94 -8.85
C ALA A 15 -23.86 23.02 -8.22
N ALA A 16 -23.72 22.54 -6.99
CA ALA A 16 -22.41 22.42 -6.36
C ALA A 16 -21.58 21.40 -7.15
N ALA A 17 -20.47 21.86 -7.74
CA ALA A 17 -19.54 21.00 -8.44
C ALA A 17 -18.84 20.06 -7.44
N GLU A 18 -18.77 18.77 -7.77
CA GLU A 18 -17.95 17.81 -7.03
C GLU A 18 -16.46 18.21 -7.12
N PRO A 19 -15.68 18.09 -6.02
CA PRO A 19 -14.29 18.49 -6.03
C PRO A 19 -13.47 17.54 -6.92
N LYS A 20 -12.77 18.13 -7.90
CA LYS A 20 -11.76 17.43 -8.71
C LYS A 20 -10.59 16.97 -7.81
N PRO A 21 -10.06 15.75 -7.99
CA PRO A 21 -8.81 15.36 -7.38
C PRO A 21 -7.66 16.02 -8.15
N GLY A 22 -7.04 17.04 -7.54
CA GLY A 22 -5.80 17.60 -8.02
C GLY A 22 -5.65 19.06 -7.63
N ASP A 23 -4.97 19.32 -6.52
CA ASP A 23 -4.22 20.55 -6.28
C ASP A 23 -3.19 20.31 -5.18
N GLY A 24 -1.91 20.24 -5.58
CA GLY A 24 -0.70 20.71 -4.89
C GLY A 24 -0.43 20.50 -3.39
N GLY A 25 -1.23 19.76 -2.62
CA GLY A 25 -1.00 19.52 -1.19
C GLY A 25 0.21 18.62 -0.91
N PRO A 26 0.73 18.60 0.34
CA PRO A 26 1.85 17.74 0.72
C PRO A 26 1.59 16.31 0.29
N GLN A 27 2.53 15.76 -0.50
CA GLN A 27 2.41 14.49 -1.17
C GLN A 27 2.64 13.32 -0.18
N PRO A 28 1.72 12.35 -0.11
CA PRO A 28 1.79 11.19 0.80
C PRO A 28 2.53 9.93 0.26
N ILE A 29 3.03 9.00 1.09
CA ILE A 29 4.48 8.62 1.02
C ILE A 29 5.29 9.90 1.29
N ILE A 30 6.53 9.91 1.75
CA ILE A 30 7.22 11.22 1.83
C ILE A 30 7.53 11.63 0.38
N GLY A 31 6.68 12.46 -0.23
CA GLY A 31 6.68 12.71 -1.68
C GLY A 31 5.58 11.91 -2.41
N GLY A 32 5.74 11.62 -3.70
CA GLY A 32 4.85 10.74 -4.48
C GLY A 32 3.52 11.38 -4.94
N GLY A 33 2.51 10.53 -5.17
CA GLY A 33 1.19 10.91 -5.70
C GLY A 33 0.08 9.96 -5.24
N TYR A 34 -1.20 10.29 -5.49
CA TYR A 34 -2.31 9.39 -5.13
C TYR A 34 -2.48 8.31 -6.19
N ALA A 35 -2.56 7.05 -5.74
CA ALA A 35 -2.84 5.95 -6.64
C ALA A 35 -4.25 6.09 -7.21
N GLN A 36 -4.39 5.90 -8.52
CA GLN A 36 -5.69 5.95 -9.21
C GLN A 36 -6.30 4.55 -9.38
N ASN A 37 -5.48 3.51 -9.29
CA ASN A 37 -5.91 2.12 -9.44
C ASN A 37 -4.92 1.18 -8.74
N ALA A 38 -5.40 0.35 -7.83
CA ALA A 38 -4.62 -0.67 -7.13
C ALA A 38 -5.56 -1.71 -6.48
N PRO A 39 -6.29 -2.51 -7.27
CA PRO A 39 -7.35 -3.39 -6.76
C PRO A 39 -6.81 -4.52 -5.88
N TRP A 40 -5.51 -4.81 -5.97
CA TRP A 40 -4.81 -5.77 -5.11
C TRP A 40 -4.35 -5.18 -3.77
N ALA A 41 -4.41 -3.85 -3.59
CA ALA A 41 -3.90 -3.22 -2.38
C ALA A 41 -4.81 -3.53 -1.19
N ALA A 42 -4.20 -3.83 -0.06
CA ALA A 42 -4.91 -4.12 1.17
C ALA A 42 -4.31 -3.35 2.34
N ARG A 43 -5.15 -2.64 3.09
CA ARG A 43 -4.75 -2.01 4.35
C ARG A 43 -4.83 -3.03 5.48
N LEU A 44 -3.77 -3.17 6.27
CA LEU A 44 -3.69 -4.06 7.42
C LEU A 44 -4.00 -3.28 8.71
N PHE A 45 -4.89 -3.85 9.52
CA PHE A 45 -5.24 -3.38 10.84
C PHE A 45 -4.90 -4.45 11.89
N SER A 46 -4.44 -4.02 13.06
CA SER A 46 -4.20 -4.85 14.24
C SER A 46 -5.08 -4.34 15.37
N ASN A 47 -5.96 -5.20 15.89
CA ASN A 47 -6.98 -4.83 16.89
C ASN A 47 -7.75 -3.54 16.51
N GLY A 48 -8.13 -3.42 15.23
CA GLY A 48 -8.87 -2.27 14.70
C GLY A 48 -8.05 -1.01 14.43
N THR A 49 -6.76 -0.98 14.76
CA THR A 49 -5.88 0.16 14.49
C THR A 49 -5.10 -0.08 13.20
N GLN A 50 -5.05 0.90 12.30
CA GLN A 50 -4.28 0.81 11.06
C GLN A 50 -2.78 0.71 11.38
N THR A 51 -2.08 -0.26 10.81
CA THR A 51 -0.65 -0.48 11.16
C THR A 51 0.24 -0.59 9.95
N CYS A 52 -0.16 -1.40 8.97
CA CYS A 52 0.68 -1.74 7.82
C CYS A 52 -0.10 -1.72 6.51
N SER A 53 0.63 -1.76 5.42
CA SER A 53 0.10 -2.03 4.09
C SER A 53 0.33 -3.50 3.74
N SER A 54 -0.38 -4.00 2.74
CA SER A 54 -0.35 -5.40 2.33
C SER A 54 -0.96 -5.58 0.95
N THR A 55 -0.91 -6.80 0.42
CA THR A 55 -1.39 -7.11 -0.92
C THR A 55 -2.17 -8.41 -0.94
N ILE A 56 -3.34 -8.45 -1.58
CA ILE A 56 -4.03 -9.71 -1.86
C ILE A 56 -3.41 -10.40 -3.08
N ILE A 57 -2.97 -11.64 -2.92
CA ILE A 57 -2.25 -12.41 -3.95
C ILE A 57 -3.03 -13.63 -4.45
N SER A 58 -4.09 -14.02 -3.74
CA SER A 58 -5.05 -15.05 -4.13
C SER A 58 -6.35 -14.86 -3.33
N PRO A 59 -7.43 -15.62 -3.61
CA PRO A 59 -8.72 -15.43 -2.95
C PRO A 59 -8.66 -15.43 -1.42
N THR A 60 -7.74 -16.17 -0.82
CA THR A 60 -7.63 -16.34 0.63
C THR A 60 -6.29 -15.93 1.21
N TRP A 61 -5.37 -15.35 0.44
CA TRP A 61 -4.02 -15.05 0.92
C TRP A 61 -3.61 -13.59 0.73
N ILE A 62 -3.17 -13.00 1.83
CA ILE A 62 -2.50 -11.69 1.89
C ILE A 62 -1.00 -11.91 2.00
N LEU A 63 -0.23 -11.12 1.24
CA LEU A 63 1.21 -10.97 1.36
C LEU A 63 1.54 -9.66 2.08
N THR A 64 2.39 -9.73 3.10
CA THR A 64 2.83 -8.57 3.89
C THR A 64 4.19 -8.85 4.55
N ALA A 65 4.68 -7.92 5.38
CA ALA A 65 5.93 -8.07 6.12
C ALA A 65 5.72 -8.91 7.40
N LYS A 66 6.77 -9.62 7.84
CA LYS A 66 6.73 -10.45 9.04
C LYS A 66 6.49 -9.63 10.29
N HIS A 67 7.13 -8.46 10.40
CA HIS A 67 6.95 -7.62 11.58
C HIS A 67 5.52 -7.08 11.73
N CYS A 68 4.75 -6.97 10.64
CA CYS A 68 3.37 -6.49 10.64
C CYS A 68 2.36 -7.47 11.24
N VAL A 69 2.69 -8.76 11.32
CA VAL A 69 1.76 -9.83 11.72
C VAL A 69 2.03 -10.36 13.14
N SER A 70 2.83 -9.64 13.91
CA SER A 70 3.13 -9.96 15.32
C SER A 70 2.00 -9.58 16.29
N GLY A 71 1.07 -8.71 15.85
CA GLY A 71 -0.10 -8.29 16.62
C GLY A 71 -1.27 -9.28 16.56
N GLY A 72 -2.24 -9.08 17.45
CA GLY A 72 -3.50 -9.83 17.47
C GLY A 72 -4.61 -9.15 16.66
N GLY A 73 -5.69 -9.90 16.37
CA GLY A 73 -6.89 -9.34 15.75
C GLY A 73 -6.64 -8.72 14.38
N LEU A 74 -5.89 -9.43 13.52
CA LEU A 74 -5.54 -8.94 12.19
C LEU A 74 -6.79 -8.86 11.30
N SER A 75 -7.01 -7.70 10.69
CA SER A 75 -8.03 -7.52 9.67
C SER A 75 -7.52 -6.69 8.51
N PHE A 76 -8.17 -6.82 7.36
CA PHE A 76 -7.72 -6.26 6.10
C PHE A 76 -8.87 -5.55 5.41
N ARG A 77 -8.65 -4.33 4.91
CA ARG A 77 -9.53 -3.70 3.91
C ARG A 77 -8.88 -3.85 2.54
N ILE A 78 -9.50 -4.64 1.68
CA ILE A 78 -8.93 -5.12 0.40
C ILE A 78 -9.64 -4.42 -0.76
N GLY A 79 -8.87 -3.95 -1.75
CA GLY A 79 -9.37 -3.42 -3.01
C GLY A 79 -10.03 -2.04 -2.91
N SER A 80 -9.69 -1.26 -1.89
CA SER A 80 -10.08 0.15 -1.77
C SER A 80 -8.84 1.03 -1.74
N LEU A 81 -8.90 2.22 -2.35
CA LEU A 81 -7.88 3.24 -2.22
C LEU A 81 -8.04 4.05 -0.92
N ASP A 82 -9.25 4.13 -0.36
CA ASP A 82 -9.53 4.77 0.92
C ASP A 82 -9.44 3.72 2.04
N GLN A 83 -8.53 3.92 3.00
CA GLN A 83 -8.40 2.96 4.11
C GLN A 83 -9.62 2.96 5.06
N SER A 84 -10.44 4.00 5.03
CA SER A 84 -11.59 4.16 5.93
C SER A 84 -12.91 3.65 5.36
N SER A 85 -13.01 3.44 4.04
CA SER A 85 -14.27 3.10 3.37
C SER A 85 -14.07 2.24 2.11
N GLY A 86 -15.13 1.61 1.60
CA GLY A 86 -15.09 0.80 0.36
C GLY A 86 -14.30 -0.51 0.46
N GLY A 87 -14.21 -1.25 -0.65
CA GLY A 87 -13.53 -2.55 -0.69
C GLY A 87 -14.21 -3.62 0.17
N THR A 88 -13.47 -4.72 0.43
CA THR A 88 -13.95 -5.83 1.27
C THR A 88 -13.13 -5.92 2.55
N VAL A 89 -13.80 -6.03 3.70
CA VAL A 89 -13.13 -6.25 5.00
C VAL A 89 -13.11 -7.74 5.33
N ALA A 90 -11.94 -8.32 5.58
CA ALA A 90 -11.78 -9.73 5.97
C ALA A 90 -10.79 -9.88 7.12
N ASN A 91 -10.94 -10.94 7.92
CA ASN A 91 -10.05 -11.19 9.07
C ASN A 91 -8.94 -12.17 8.69
N GLY A 92 -7.76 -12.00 9.30
CA GLY A 92 -6.69 -12.98 9.25
C GLY A 92 -6.89 -14.07 10.29
N VAL A 93 -6.91 -15.32 9.87
CA VAL A 93 -7.13 -16.48 10.75
C VAL A 93 -5.87 -17.33 10.95
N GLN A 94 -4.88 -17.17 10.09
CA GLN A 94 -3.60 -17.89 10.20
C GLN A 94 -2.48 -17.02 9.64
N THR A 95 -1.41 -16.83 10.41
CA THR A 95 -0.19 -16.16 9.98
C THR A 95 0.88 -17.21 9.70
N VAL A 96 1.58 -17.05 8.58
CA VAL A 96 2.70 -17.90 8.16
C VAL A 96 3.89 -16.98 7.88
N PRO A 97 4.66 -16.61 8.92
CA PRO A 97 5.88 -15.83 8.74
C PRO A 97 6.98 -16.70 8.13
N HIS A 98 7.79 -16.11 7.25
CA HIS A 98 9.01 -16.74 6.76
C HIS A 98 10.02 -16.88 7.91
N ALA A 99 10.82 -17.96 7.88
CA ALA A 99 11.75 -18.28 8.95
C ALA A 99 12.80 -17.18 9.16
N SER A 100 13.39 -16.69 8.06
CA SER A 100 14.60 -15.86 8.08
C SER A 100 14.48 -14.55 7.31
N SER A 101 13.27 -14.07 7.00
CA SER A 101 13.08 -12.88 6.16
C SER A 101 11.85 -12.10 6.60
N ASP A 102 11.81 -10.82 6.29
CA ASP A 102 10.71 -9.93 6.64
C ASP A 102 9.51 -10.12 5.69
N LEU A 103 8.97 -11.33 5.69
CA LEU A 103 7.93 -11.77 4.77
C LEU A 103 6.93 -12.64 5.52
N ALA A 104 5.65 -12.41 5.31
CA ALA A 104 4.60 -13.24 5.88
C ALA A 104 3.43 -13.37 4.92
N LEU A 105 2.78 -14.53 5.00
CA LEU A 105 1.49 -14.79 4.40
C LEU A 105 0.43 -14.83 5.49
N VAL A 106 -0.74 -14.26 5.22
CA VAL A 106 -1.88 -14.33 6.13
C VAL A 106 -3.07 -14.94 5.39
N ARG A 107 -3.61 -16.03 5.93
CA ARG A 107 -4.82 -16.66 5.42
C ARG A 107 -6.03 -15.90 5.93
N LEU A 108 -6.94 -15.57 5.02
CA LEU A 108 -8.21 -14.92 5.33
C LEU A 108 -9.26 -15.90 5.85
N ASP A 109 -10.20 -15.39 6.64
CA ASP A 109 -11.38 -16.11 7.15
C ASP A 109 -12.31 -16.64 6.04
N ARG A 110 -12.27 -16.01 4.86
CA ARG A 110 -13.02 -16.40 3.68
C ARG A 110 -12.35 -15.93 2.40
N SER A 111 -12.81 -16.47 1.27
CA SER A 111 -12.41 -15.99 -0.04
C SER A 111 -12.92 -14.57 -0.29
N VAL A 112 -12.04 -13.69 -0.74
CA VAL A 112 -12.34 -12.32 -1.16
C VAL A 112 -12.14 -12.23 -2.67
N SER A 113 -13.21 -11.88 -3.39
CA SER A 113 -13.14 -11.64 -4.83
C SER A 113 -12.50 -10.28 -5.09
N ALA A 114 -11.28 -10.28 -5.62
CA ALA A 114 -10.54 -9.08 -5.99
C ALA A 114 -9.64 -9.37 -7.21
N SER A 115 -9.06 -8.34 -7.81
CA SER A 115 -7.94 -8.52 -8.73
C SER A 115 -6.68 -8.77 -7.91
N TYR A 116 -6.13 -9.97 -7.98
CA TYR A 116 -4.95 -10.35 -7.20
C TYR A 116 -3.66 -9.82 -7.81
N ALA A 117 -2.69 -9.45 -6.98
CA ALA A 117 -1.37 -9.08 -7.48
C ALA A 117 -0.67 -10.32 -8.06
N ARG A 118 -0.18 -10.17 -9.29
CA ARG A 118 0.73 -11.14 -9.89
C ARG A 118 2.11 -10.96 -9.28
N LEU A 119 2.80 -12.06 -9.01
CA LEU A 119 4.14 -12.03 -8.42
C LEU A 119 5.22 -12.18 -9.50
N GLY A 120 6.28 -11.39 -9.39
CA GLY A 120 7.44 -11.46 -10.28
C GLY A 120 8.25 -12.74 -10.09
N GLN A 121 9.07 -13.08 -11.07
CA GLN A 121 9.97 -14.24 -11.04
C GLN A 121 11.43 -13.75 -10.90
N PRO A 122 12.38 -14.63 -10.55
CA PRO A 122 13.79 -14.28 -10.56
C PRO A 122 14.19 -13.60 -11.88
N GLY A 123 14.84 -12.43 -11.80
CA GLY A 123 15.23 -11.62 -12.95
C GLY A 123 14.20 -10.58 -13.43
N THR A 124 13.00 -10.54 -12.86
CA THR A 124 11.98 -9.51 -13.17
C THR A 124 12.44 -8.10 -12.78
N VAL A 125 13.18 -7.97 -11.67
CA VAL A 125 13.69 -6.67 -11.19
C VAL A 125 15.22 -6.64 -11.25
N ARG A 126 15.78 -5.50 -11.61
CA ARG A 126 17.23 -5.30 -11.77
C ARG A 126 17.67 -3.92 -11.28
N VAL A 127 18.94 -3.83 -10.92
CA VAL A 127 19.56 -2.60 -10.43
C VAL A 127 19.49 -1.52 -11.51
N GLY A 128 19.15 -0.29 -11.09
CA GLY A 128 18.93 0.85 -11.97
C GLY A 128 17.51 0.93 -12.56
N GLN A 129 16.67 -0.10 -12.38
CA GLN A 129 15.28 -0.08 -12.84
C GLN A 129 14.44 0.88 -11.99
N ASN A 130 13.52 1.58 -12.64
CA ASN A 130 12.48 2.33 -11.94
C ASN A 130 11.33 1.40 -11.58
N VAL A 131 10.88 1.49 -10.34
CA VAL A 131 9.81 0.67 -9.76
C VAL A 131 8.80 1.57 -9.04
N GLN A 132 7.57 1.10 -8.91
CA GLN A 132 6.53 1.80 -8.18
C GLN A 132 6.28 1.15 -6.83
N VAL A 133 6.09 1.95 -5.79
CA VAL A 133 5.77 1.48 -4.44
C VAL A 133 4.46 2.07 -3.97
N TYR A 134 3.72 1.30 -3.17
CA TYR A 134 2.38 1.68 -2.75
C TYR A 134 2.17 1.48 -1.24
N GLY A 135 1.46 2.42 -0.63
CA GLY A 135 1.07 2.29 0.77
C GLY A 135 0.25 3.46 1.31
N TRP A 136 -0.17 3.35 2.57
CA TRP A 136 -0.91 4.37 3.32
C TRP A 136 -0.07 4.96 4.46
N GLY A 137 1.25 4.85 4.37
CA GLY A 137 2.19 5.25 5.39
C GLY A 137 2.22 6.75 5.66
N ALA A 138 3.08 7.11 6.60
CA ALA A 138 3.32 8.46 7.03
C ALA A 138 3.77 9.35 5.88
N THR A 139 3.29 10.58 5.89
CA THR A 139 3.41 11.52 4.77
C THR A 139 4.34 12.68 5.11
N SER A 140 4.81 12.70 6.35
CA SER A 140 5.75 13.66 6.90
C SER A 140 6.51 12.99 8.04
N ARG A 141 7.59 13.62 8.48
CA ARG A 141 8.33 13.21 9.68
C ARG A 141 7.62 13.73 10.94
N CYS A 142 6.36 13.36 11.10
CA CYS A 142 5.60 13.68 12.29
C CYS A 142 6.09 12.81 13.47
N GLY A 143 5.96 13.30 14.71
CA GLY A 143 6.50 12.60 15.88
C GLY A 143 6.04 11.14 15.98
N SER A 144 4.73 10.89 15.95
CA SER A 144 4.17 9.54 15.86
C SER A 144 3.57 9.32 14.48
N GLU A 145 4.21 8.47 13.68
CA GLU A 145 3.86 8.24 12.28
C GLU A 145 2.41 7.80 12.06
N ILE A 146 1.83 7.09 13.02
CA ILE A 146 0.41 6.70 12.98
C ILE A 146 -0.54 7.89 12.80
N ASN A 147 -0.16 9.07 13.31
CA ASN A 147 -0.97 10.27 13.28
C ASN A 147 -0.88 11.05 11.96
N CYS A 148 0.09 10.73 11.11
CA CYS A 148 0.25 11.36 9.81
C CYS A 148 0.26 10.36 8.66
N GLN A 149 -0.34 9.18 8.84
CA GLN A 149 -0.58 8.22 7.77
C GLN A 149 -1.67 8.74 6.81
N SER A 150 -1.50 8.47 5.52
CA SER A 150 -2.44 8.94 4.51
C SER A 150 -3.75 8.16 4.53
N ARG A 151 -4.90 8.84 4.48
CA ARG A 151 -6.21 8.19 4.28
C ARG A 151 -6.29 7.45 2.95
N TYR A 152 -5.71 8.01 1.89
CA TYR A 152 -5.80 7.46 0.54
C TYR A 152 -4.48 6.82 0.11
N LEU A 153 -4.56 5.75 -0.70
CA LEU A 153 -3.41 5.00 -1.14
C LEU A 153 -2.47 5.87 -1.96
N LYS A 154 -1.18 5.70 -1.68
CA LYS A 154 -0.09 6.44 -2.30
C LYS A 154 0.68 5.59 -3.26
N VAL A 155 1.29 6.25 -4.23
CA VAL A 155 2.23 5.67 -5.16
C VAL A 155 3.45 6.59 -5.29
N ALA A 156 4.63 6.01 -5.33
CA ALA A 156 5.87 6.72 -5.63
C ALA A 156 6.79 5.89 -6.50
N ASN A 157 7.65 6.56 -7.27
CA ASN A 157 8.70 5.97 -8.07
C ASN A 157 10.00 5.91 -7.26
N LEU A 158 10.65 4.75 -7.26
CA LEU A 158 11.98 4.53 -6.72
C LEU A 158 12.93 4.00 -7.80
N THR A 159 14.23 4.14 -7.58
CA THR A 159 15.26 3.50 -8.43
C THR A 159 15.97 2.42 -7.64
N VAL A 160 15.99 1.19 -8.19
CA VAL A 160 16.60 0.02 -7.55
C VAL A 160 18.13 0.17 -7.44
N THR A 161 18.68 -0.16 -6.28
CA THR A 161 20.10 -0.13 -5.94
C THR A 161 20.57 -1.49 -5.38
N ARG A 162 21.80 -1.58 -4.87
CA ARG A 162 22.39 -2.80 -4.27
C ARG A 162 22.73 -2.56 -2.79
N GLY A 163 23.03 -3.65 -2.08
CA GLY A 163 23.82 -3.58 -0.84
C GLY A 163 23.02 -3.37 0.44
N CYS A 164 21.84 -3.97 0.56
CA CYS A 164 21.04 -3.96 1.78
C CYS A 164 20.35 -5.31 1.99
N TYR A 165 19.77 -5.44 3.17
CA TYR A 165 18.97 -6.58 3.59
C TYR A 165 17.64 -6.10 4.17
N ASP A 166 16.68 -7.01 4.30
CA ASP A 166 15.44 -6.73 5.03
C ASP A 166 15.68 -6.67 6.55
N ALA A 167 14.63 -6.36 7.33
CA ALA A 167 14.71 -6.24 8.79
C ALA A 167 15.20 -7.52 9.53
N TYR A 168 15.21 -8.66 8.86
CA TYR A 168 15.62 -9.97 9.38
C TYR A 168 16.86 -10.53 8.64
N ASN A 169 17.64 -9.67 7.97
CA ASN A 169 18.81 -10.03 7.17
C ASN A 169 18.49 -10.93 5.94
N GLY A 170 17.24 -10.96 5.50
CA GLY A 170 16.81 -11.63 4.28
C GLY A 170 17.18 -10.87 3.01
N GLN A 171 17.03 -11.54 1.86
CA GLN A 171 17.31 -10.94 0.55
C GLN A 171 16.33 -9.79 0.27
N ALA A 172 16.88 -8.60 0.02
CA ALA A 172 16.09 -7.41 -0.25
C ALA A 172 16.45 -6.76 -1.59
N ILE A 173 15.46 -6.02 -2.12
CA ILE A 173 15.61 -5.03 -3.16
C ILE A 173 15.76 -3.69 -2.47
N CYS A 174 16.93 -3.10 -2.63
CA CYS A 174 17.20 -1.75 -2.14
C CYS A 174 16.75 -0.75 -3.17
N ALA A 175 16.32 0.42 -2.73
CA ALA A 175 16.01 1.50 -3.64
C ALA A 175 16.27 2.86 -3.01
N ARG A 176 16.58 3.82 -3.86
CA ARG A 176 16.67 5.24 -3.51
C ARG A 176 15.42 5.98 -3.98
N PRO A 177 15.04 7.10 -3.33
CA PRO A 177 13.92 7.93 -3.77
C PRO A 177 14.05 8.35 -5.23
N GLY A 178 12.94 8.29 -5.95
CA GLY A 178 12.73 8.99 -7.22
C GLY A 178 11.91 10.25 -6.97
N ASP A 179 10.60 10.09 -6.80
CA ASP A 179 9.66 11.18 -6.45
C ASP A 179 9.08 11.06 -5.02
N GLY A 180 9.38 9.98 -4.31
CA GLY A 180 9.00 9.80 -2.91
C GLY A 180 9.76 8.66 -2.23
N ILE A 181 9.52 8.46 -0.93
CA ILE A 181 10.11 7.38 -0.13
C ILE A 181 9.17 6.89 0.97
N THR A 182 9.09 5.58 1.14
CA THR A 182 8.20 4.94 2.12
C THR A 182 8.55 5.26 3.57
N ALA A 183 7.54 5.28 4.43
CA ALA A 183 7.65 5.61 5.83
C ALA A 183 6.76 4.68 6.70
N GLY A 184 6.64 4.96 8.00
CA GLY A 184 5.88 4.13 8.91
C GLY A 184 4.42 3.97 8.47
N GLY A 185 3.96 2.73 8.37
CA GLY A 185 2.65 2.38 7.83
C GLY A 185 2.65 1.90 6.37
N ASP A 186 3.72 2.18 5.61
CA ASP A 186 3.93 1.56 4.29
C ASP A 186 4.47 0.13 4.40
N SER A 187 5.06 -0.23 5.55
CA SER A 187 5.50 -1.59 5.88
C SER A 187 4.53 -2.66 5.39
N GLY A 188 5.05 -3.70 4.74
CA GLY A 188 4.27 -4.76 4.12
C GLY A 188 3.66 -4.42 2.76
N GLY A 189 3.68 -3.15 2.35
CA GLY A 189 3.18 -2.67 1.06
C GLY A 189 4.03 -3.15 -0.12
N PRO A 190 3.46 -3.19 -1.34
CA PRO A 190 4.14 -3.77 -2.49
C PRO A 190 5.09 -2.80 -3.19
N MET A 191 6.20 -3.35 -3.67
CA MET A 191 6.98 -2.80 -4.78
C MET A 191 6.60 -3.53 -6.06
N MET A 192 6.19 -2.77 -7.07
CA MET A 192 5.74 -3.24 -8.38
C MET A 192 6.78 -2.89 -9.45
N ALA A 193 7.13 -3.87 -10.26
CA ALA A 193 7.93 -3.71 -11.48
C ALA A 193 7.14 -4.30 -12.64
N ASP A 194 6.95 -3.53 -13.71
CA ASP A 194 6.26 -3.99 -14.94
C ASP A 194 4.90 -4.68 -14.68
N GLY A 195 4.14 -4.16 -13.71
CA GLY A 195 2.81 -4.65 -13.36
C GLY A 195 2.76 -5.90 -12.46
N VAL A 196 3.91 -6.40 -11.97
CA VAL A 196 3.97 -7.51 -11.02
C VAL A 196 4.67 -7.10 -9.72
N GLN A 197 4.28 -7.70 -8.61
CA GLN A 197 4.88 -7.43 -7.31
C GLN A 197 6.23 -8.16 -7.19
N VAL A 198 7.28 -7.40 -6.93
CA VAL A 198 8.66 -7.89 -6.78
C VAL A 198 9.20 -7.69 -5.37
N GLY A 199 8.58 -6.84 -4.57
CA GLY A 199 9.04 -6.55 -3.21
C GLY A 199 7.92 -6.34 -2.19
N VAL A 200 8.27 -6.46 -0.91
CA VAL A 200 7.42 -6.14 0.25
C VAL A 200 8.17 -5.16 1.14
N ALA A 201 7.60 -3.99 1.42
CA ALA A 201 8.25 -2.93 2.19
C ALA A 201 8.68 -3.44 3.58
N SER A 202 9.97 -3.34 3.88
CA SER A 202 10.54 -3.84 5.14
C SER A 202 11.08 -2.70 5.99
N THR A 203 12.08 -1.96 5.50
CA THR A 203 12.71 -0.85 6.25
C THR A 203 12.88 0.39 5.39
N SER A 204 12.96 1.56 6.04
CA SER A 204 13.35 2.80 5.39
C SER A 204 13.95 3.78 6.40
N ASP A 205 14.95 4.54 5.96
CA ASP A 205 15.46 5.70 6.69
C ASP A 205 14.61 6.97 6.49
N ARG A 206 13.59 6.90 5.60
CA ARG A 206 12.66 7.99 5.27
C ARG A 206 13.33 9.20 4.61
N GLN A 207 14.52 8.99 4.04
CA GLN A 207 15.30 10.06 3.41
C GLN A 207 16.00 9.61 2.14
N THR A 208 16.83 8.58 2.21
CA THR A 208 17.77 8.23 1.14
C THR A 208 17.67 6.77 0.70
N THR A 209 17.17 5.88 1.54
CA THR A 209 17.16 4.45 1.26
C THR A 209 15.95 3.73 1.86
N THR A 210 15.48 2.73 1.13
CA THR A 210 14.47 1.79 1.61
C THR A 210 14.78 0.38 1.09
N ALA A 211 14.47 -0.61 1.92
CA ALA A 211 14.64 -2.02 1.62
C ALA A 211 13.28 -2.71 1.55
N TYR A 212 13.10 -3.49 0.50
CA TYR A 212 11.93 -4.33 0.27
C TYR A 212 12.36 -5.78 0.23
N THR A 213 11.74 -6.65 1.03
CA THR A 213 12.00 -8.09 0.96
C THR A 213 11.74 -8.59 -0.46
N ASN A 214 12.71 -9.27 -1.08
CA ASN A 214 12.70 -9.63 -2.49
C ASN A 214 11.74 -10.81 -2.75
N VAL A 215 10.49 -10.53 -3.14
CA VAL A 215 9.47 -11.54 -3.43
C VAL A 215 9.95 -12.57 -4.45
N THR A 216 10.73 -12.14 -5.45
CA THR A 216 11.22 -13.02 -6.52
C THR A 216 12.15 -14.12 -5.98
N ALA A 217 12.88 -13.86 -4.90
CA ALA A 217 13.75 -14.82 -4.25
C ALA A 217 13.00 -15.86 -3.39
N TYR A 218 11.77 -15.54 -2.97
CA TYR A 218 10.96 -16.38 -2.09
C TYR A 218 9.76 -17.04 -2.81
N ARG A 219 9.76 -17.05 -4.15
CA ARG A 219 8.65 -17.60 -4.95
C ARG A 219 8.31 -19.05 -4.61
N SER A 220 9.30 -19.91 -4.42
CA SER A 220 9.07 -21.31 -4.04
C SER A 220 8.36 -21.46 -2.70
N TRP A 221 8.68 -20.61 -1.72
CA TRP A 221 8.01 -20.60 -0.42
C TRP A 221 6.58 -20.06 -0.53
N ILE A 222 6.38 -18.98 -1.29
CA ILE A 222 5.02 -18.44 -1.50
C ILE A 222 4.15 -19.48 -2.21
N GLN A 223 4.68 -20.15 -3.23
CA GLN A 223 3.97 -21.20 -3.96
C GLN A 223 3.60 -22.39 -3.05
N SER A 224 4.48 -22.80 -2.14
CA SER A 224 4.21 -23.94 -1.25
C SER A 224 3.15 -23.66 -0.19
N VAL A 225 2.98 -22.39 0.20
CA VAL A 225 1.99 -21.97 1.22
C VAL A 225 0.68 -21.50 0.61
N ALA A 226 0.74 -20.61 -0.39
CA ALA A 226 -0.41 -19.90 -0.96
C ALA A 226 -0.84 -20.39 -2.34
N GLY A 227 -0.06 -21.27 -2.99
CA GLY A 227 -0.41 -21.86 -4.28
C GLY A 227 -0.25 -20.94 -5.50
N VAL A 228 0.38 -19.76 -5.34
CA VAL A 228 0.53 -18.74 -6.39
C VAL A 228 1.95 -18.27 -6.62
#